data_AF-A0A0P6XG04-F1
#
_entry.id   AF-A0A0P6XG04-F1
#
_cell.length_a   1.000
_cell.length_b   1.000
_cell.length_c   1.000
_cell.angle_alpha   90.00
_cell.angle_beta   90.00
_cell.angle_gamma   90.00
#
_symmetry.space_group_name_H-M   'P 1'
#
loop_
_entity.id
_entity.type
_entity.pdbx_description
1 polymer ?
#
loop_
_entity_poly.entity_id
_entity_poly.type
_entity_poly.pdbx_seq_one_letter_code
_entity_poly.pdbx_strand_id
1 'polypeptide(L)'
;MKELPGWIRFLRILAILMMGITALFTLASGLGTSCVAINPNGFGPNMAPLARFQWLYILFVIITTSIGILGIRAVVLLIRRHTGAHQYAVRVLIAGLLVGVLHMATSRALRGKSMPVDAVVYTTALTLIFFLVFLLPRLRSVFAGTRQDTTHGSDQIAAFTLWVTGIFTLTLPFWMAATHTWNGVNWAAAFPVLRILAGVGQVGLGVYLFVRKWHFHIHLPLTPPHSEPLLRR
;
A
#
# COMPACT_ATOMS: atom_id res chain seq x y z
N MET A 1 -26.45 -7.50 18.45
CA MET A 1 -24.99 -7.27 18.35
C MET A 1 -24.77 -5.77 18.16
N LYS A 2 -23.90 -5.11 18.95
CA LYS A 2 -23.68 -3.65 18.79
C LYS A 2 -22.92 -3.41 17.47
N GLU A 3 -23.57 -2.72 16.54
CA GLU A 3 -22.90 -2.08 15.40
C GLU A 3 -21.64 -1.35 15.92
N LEU A 4 -20.48 -1.63 15.32
CA LEU A 4 -19.28 -0.85 15.62
C LEU A 4 -19.57 0.63 15.32
N PRO A 5 -19.22 1.56 16.22
CA PRO A 5 -19.37 2.99 15.97
C PRO A 5 -18.78 3.38 14.61
N GLY A 6 -19.48 4.24 13.86
CA GLY A 6 -19.07 4.64 12.50
C GLY A 6 -17.62 5.15 12.42
N TRP A 7 -17.13 5.81 13.47
CA TRP A 7 -15.75 6.29 13.56
C TRP A 7 -14.71 5.15 13.57
N ILE A 8 -15.00 3.98 14.15
CA ILE A 8 -14.10 2.81 14.14
C ILE A 8 -14.00 2.24 12.73
N ARG A 9 -15.13 2.19 12.02
CA ARG A 9 -15.19 1.74 10.63
C ARG A 9 -14.34 2.65 9.73
N PHE A 10 -14.47 3.97 9.91
CA PHE A 10 -13.66 4.96 9.22
C PHE A 10 -12.16 4.79 9.50
N LEU A 11 -11.75 4.69 10.77
CA LEU A 11 -10.35 4.49 11.14
C LEU A 11 -9.75 3.21 10.52
N ARG A 12 -10.54 2.14 10.45
CA ARG A 12 -10.10 0.89 9.80
C ARG A 12 -9.85 1.09 8.31
N ILE A 13 -10.77 1.76 7.61
CA ILE A 13 -10.63 2.07 6.17
C ILE A 13 -9.38 2.91 5.95
N LEU A 14 -9.22 3.97 6.74
CA LEU A 14 -8.07 4.86 6.66
C LEU A 14 -6.75 4.11 6.92
N ALA A 15 -6.71 3.23 7.90
CA ALA A 15 -5.51 2.42 8.20
C ALA A 15 -5.15 1.47 7.05
N ILE A 16 -6.13 0.80 6.46
CA ILE A 16 -5.91 -0.10 5.32
C ILE A 16 -5.43 0.70 4.10
N LEU A 17 -6.02 1.87 3.86
CA LEU A 17 -5.60 2.76 2.77
C LEU A 17 -4.15 3.22 2.97
N MET A 18 -3.79 3.71 4.17
CA MET A 18 -2.43 4.12 4.49
C MET A 18 -1.43 2.98 4.31
N MET A 19 -1.79 1.76 4.76
CA MET A 19 -0.95 0.58 4.55
C MET A 19 -0.80 0.25 3.05
N GLY A 20 -1.87 0.39 2.26
CA GLY A 20 -1.86 0.20 0.81
C GLY A 20 -0.96 1.18 0.07
N ILE A 21 -1.07 2.46 0.41
CA ILE A 21 -0.21 3.52 -0.14
C ILE A 21 1.25 3.26 0.25
N THR A 22 1.54 2.95 1.51
CA THR A 22 2.91 2.66 1.98
C THR A 22 3.51 1.42 1.32
N ALA A 23 2.73 0.36 1.12
CA ALA A 23 3.16 -0.81 0.37
C ALA A 23 3.50 -0.46 -1.09
N LEU A 24 2.69 0.37 -1.74
CA LEU A 24 2.96 0.88 -3.09
C LEU A 24 4.26 1.69 -3.15
N PHE A 25 4.45 2.66 -2.25
CA PHE A 25 5.69 3.45 -2.18
C PHE A 25 6.92 2.59 -1.94
N THR A 26 6.83 1.63 -1.04
CA THR A 26 7.94 0.73 -0.72
C THR A 26 8.29 -0.13 -1.94
N LEU A 27 7.30 -0.72 -2.60
CA LEU A 27 7.52 -1.53 -3.79
C LEU A 27 8.08 -0.69 -4.96
N ALA A 28 7.48 0.48 -5.21
CA ALA A 28 7.94 1.41 -6.24
C ALA A 28 9.37 1.91 -5.98
N SER A 29 9.75 2.09 -4.70
CA SER A 29 11.11 2.48 -4.33
C SER A 29 12.13 1.38 -4.62
N GLY A 30 11.82 0.13 -4.26
CA GLY A 30 12.69 -1.01 -4.58
C GLY A 30 12.89 -1.16 -6.08
N LEU A 31 11.80 -1.19 -6.85
CA LEU A 31 11.86 -1.32 -8.30
C LEU A 31 12.50 -0.10 -8.97
N GLY A 32 12.18 1.11 -8.52
CA GLY A 32 12.66 2.37 -9.09
C GLY A 32 14.15 2.64 -8.83
N THR A 33 14.75 2.03 -7.81
CA THR A 33 16.19 2.16 -7.52
C THR A 33 17.06 1.13 -8.26
N SER A 34 16.44 0.15 -8.92
CA SER A 34 17.14 -0.93 -9.64
C SER A 34 18.04 -0.43 -10.77
N CYS A 35 17.62 0.58 -11.54
CA CYS A 35 18.38 1.10 -12.67
C CYS A 35 19.72 1.71 -12.24
N VAL A 36 19.70 2.51 -11.17
CA VAL A 36 20.91 3.13 -10.59
C VAL A 36 21.76 2.09 -9.85
N ALA A 37 21.13 1.09 -9.22
CA ALA A 37 21.85 0.01 -8.55
C ALA A 37 22.59 -0.93 -9.54
N ILE A 38 22.09 -1.08 -10.77
CA ILE A 38 22.72 -1.94 -11.78
C ILE A 38 23.74 -1.15 -12.63
N ASN A 39 23.45 0.12 -12.94
CA ASN A 39 24.36 0.97 -13.72
C ASN A 39 24.52 2.37 -13.08
N PRO A 40 25.27 2.48 -11.96
CA PRO A 40 25.42 3.75 -11.24
C PRO A 40 26.11 4.85 -12.06
N ASN A 41 26.94 4.49 -13.03
CA ASN A 41 27.66 5.43 -13.88
C ASN A 41 26.80 6.01 -15.02
N GLY A 42 25.65 5.40 -15.33
CA GLY A 42 24.77 5.82 -16.42
C GLY A 42 23.92 7.07 -16.13
N PHE A 43 23.87 7.54 -14.88
CA PHE A 43 22.94 8.59 -14.41
C PHE A 43 23.63 9.87 -13.92
N GLY A 44 24.85 10.13 -14.42
CA GLY A 44 25.60 11.36 -14.16
C GLY A 44 26.49 11.32 -12.91
N PRO A 45 27.27 12.40 -12.67
CA PRO A 45 28.31 12.41 -11.64
C PRO A 45 27.77 12.27 -10.21
N ASN A 46 26.50 12.63 -9.99
CA ASN A 46 25.86 12.49 -8.68
C ASN A 46 25.59 11.03 -8.28
N MET A 47 25.55 10.11 -9.25
CA MET A 47 25.32 8.68 -9.00
C MET A 47 26.62 7.85 -9.08
N ALA A 48 27.68 8.38 -9.67
CA ALA A 48 28.98 7.72 -9.76
C ALA A 48 29.57 7.24 -8.41
N PRO A 49 29.41 7.96 -7.27
CA PRO A 49 29.88 7.46 -5.97
C PRO A 49 29.26 6.13 -5.53
N LEU A 50 28.11 5.74 -6.10
CA LEU A 50 27.45 4.47 -5.78
C LEU A 50 28.20 3.28 -6.37
N ALA A 51 29.04 3.46 -7.39
CA ALA A 51 29.75 2.37 -8.05
C ALA A 51 30.57 1.53 -7.07
N ARG A 52 31.20 2.16 -6.07
CA ARG A 52 31.97 1.45 -5.03
C ARG A 52 31.10 0.62 -4.08
N PHE A 53 29.84 1.02 -3.91
CA PHE A 53 28.87 0.40 -3.01
C PHE A 53 27.71 -0.28 -3.76
N GLN A 54 27.92 -0.62 -5.02
CA GLN A 54 26.87 -1.13 -5.90
C GLN A 54 26.17 -2.37 -5.31
N TRP A 55 26.95 -3.29 -4.73
CA TRP A 55 26.44 -4.48 -4.05
C TRP A 55 25.43 -4.16 -2.92
N LEU A 56 25.67 -3.09 -2.16
CA LEU A 56 24.81 -2.65 -1.07
C LEU A 56 23.50 -2.07 -1.59
N TYR A 57 23.56 -1.33 -2.70
CA TYR A 57 22.35 -0.80 -3.36
C TYR A 57 21.51 -1.90 -4.00
N ILE A 58 22.12 -2.94 -4.58
CA ILE A 58 21.41 -4.13 -5.04
C ILE A 58 20.73 -4.84 -3.86
N LEU A 59 21.40 -4.94 -2.71
CA LEU A 59 20.80 -5.48 -1.49
C LEU A 59 19.59 -4.65 -1.03
N PHE A 60 19.70 -3.31 -1.04
CA PHE A 60 18.56 -2.44 -0.74
C PHE A 60 17.40 -2.66 -1.70
N VAL A 61 17.65 -2.82 -3.01
CA VAL A 61 16.61 -3.12 -4.01
C VAL A 61 15.87 -4.42 -3.66
N ILE A 62 16.60 -5.51 -3.40
CA ILE A 62 16.02 -6.82 -3.10
C ILE A 62 15.19 -6.79 -1.81
N ILE A 63 15.77 -6.23 -0.73
CA ILE A 63 15.11 -6.19 0.57
C ILE A 63 13.89 -5.26 0.52
N THR A 64 14.02 -4.06 -0.03
CA THR A 64 12.92 -3.08 -0.11
C THR A 64 11.77 -3.62 -0.95
N THR A 65 12.06 -4.26 -2.10
CA THR A 65 11.04 -4.90 -2.93
C THR A 65 10.32 -6.01 -2.17
N SER A 66 11.08 -6.85 -1.45
CA SER A 66 10.53 -7.92 -0.61
C SER A 66 9.61 -7.38 0.49
N ILE A 67 10.02 -6.30 1.17
CA ILE A 67 9.19 -5.62 2.19
C ILE A 67 7.92 -5.03 1.55
N GLY A 68 8.01 -4.46 0.35
CA GLY A 68 6.84 -3.99 -0.40
C GLY A 68 5.81 -5.11 -0.64
N ILE A 69 6.27 -6.29 -1.06
CA ILE A 69 5.42 -7.48 -1.25
C ILE A 69 4.79 -7.93 0.07
N LEU A 70 5.57 -7.96 1.17
CA LEU A 70 5.05 -8.27 2.51
C LEU A 70 4.03 -7.21 2.96
N GLY A 71 4.20 -5.95 2.55
CA GLY A 71 3.25 -4.87 2.76
C GLY A 71 1.91 -5.12 2.05
N ILE A 72 1.93 -5.55 0.79
CA ILE A 72 0.72 -5.95 0.05
C ILE A 72 0.02 -7.10 0.79
N ARG A 73 0.77 -8.10 1.25
CA ARG A 73 0.21 -9.20 2.05
C ARG A 73 -0.43 -8.68 3.34
N ALA A 74 0.18 -7.71 4.02
CA ALA A 74 -0.40 -7.10 5.21
C ALA A 74 -1.74 -6.43 4.90
N VAL A 75 -1.85 -5.67 3.79
CA VAL A 75 -3.11 -5.06 3.33
C VAL A 75 -4.19 -6.13 3.15
N VAL A 76 -3.87 -7.23 2.45
CA VAL A 76 -4.82 -8.34 2.25
C VAL A 76 -5.26 -8.95 3.57
N LEU A 77 -4.34 -9.19 4.51
CA LEU A 77 -4.66 -9.73 5.83
C LEU A 77 -5.56 -8.77 6.65
N LEU A 78 -5.32 -7.46 6.56
CA LEU A 78 -6.13 -6.43 7.23
C LEU A 78 -7.55 -6.34 6.63
N ILE A 79 -7.67 -6.42 5.31
CA ILE A 79 -8.97 -6.45 4.60
C ILE A 79 -9.75 -7.69 5.03
N ARG A 80 -9.10 -8.86 5.05
CA ARG A 80 -9.68 -10.17 5.41
C ARG A 80 -9.88 -10.37 6.92
N ARG A 81 -9.58 -9.38 7.77
CA ARG A 81 -9.69 -9.46 9.25
C ARG A 81 -8.95 -10.68 9.84
N HIS A 82 -7.79 -11.04 9.29
CA HIS A 82 -7.02 -12.17 9.82
C HIS A 82 -6.53 -11.87 11.24
N THR A 83 -6.52 -12.89 12.12
CA THR A 83 -5.98 -12.76 13.47
C THR A 83 -4.49 -12.40 13.41
N GLY A 84 -4.07 -11.36 14.14
CA GLY A 84 -2.69 -10.88 14.09
C GLY A 84 -2.31 -10.07 12.84
N ALA A 85 -3.25 -9.73 11.94
CA ALA A 85 -2.97 -8.89 10.77
C ALA A 85 -2.36 -7.52 11.15
N HIS A 86 -2.83 -6.91 12.24
CA HIS A 86 -2.29 -5.66 12.77
C HIS A 86 -0.83 -5.80 13.21
N GLN A 87 -0.50 -6.86 13.98
CA GLN A 87 0.88 -7.12 14.42
C GLN A 87 1.80 -7.40 13.23
N TYR A 88 1.31 -8.13 12.23
CA TYR A 88 2.04 -8.38 10.99
C TYR A 88 2.33 -7.07 10.24
N ALA A 89 1.34 -6.18 10.10
CA ALA A 89 1.53 -4.87 9.48
C ALA A 89 2.57 -4.03 10.24
N VAL A 90 2.50 -3.98 11.57
CA VAL A 90 3.48 -3.27 12.41
C VAL A 90 4.90 -3.81 12.21
N ARG A 91 5.09 -5.13 12.18
CA ARG A 91 6.41 -5.74 11.95
C ARG A 91 6.97 -5.39 10.56
N VAL A 92 6.13 -5.42 9.53
CA VAL A 92 6.52 -5.02 8.16
C VAL A 92 6.91 -3.55 8.11
N LEU A 93 6.12 -2.67 8.74
CA LEU A 93 6.41 -1.23 8.82
C LEU A 93 7.70 -0.93 9.57
N ILE A 94 7.97 -1.63 10.68
CA ILE A 94 9.25 -1.52 11.41
C ILE A 94 10.41 -1.95 10.52
N ALA A 95 10.30 -3.11 9.86
CA ALA A 95 11.35 -3.58 8.95
C ALA A 95 11.60 -2.59 7.80
N GLY A 96 10.54 -2.07 7.19
CA GLY A 96 10.62 -1.07 6.13
C GLY A 96 11.26 0.23 6.61
N LEU A 97 10.89 0.70 7.80
CA LEU A 97 11.46 1.92 8.38
C LEU A 97 12.95 1.77 8.67
N LEU A 98 13.36 0.65 9.27
CA LEU A 98 14.78 0.39 9.58
C LEU A 98 15.64 0.35 8.31
N VAL A 99 15.21 -0.41 7.30
CA VAL A 99 15.92 -0.51 6.01
C VAL A 99 15.92 0.83 5.29
N GLY A 100 14.79 1.54 5.29
CA GLY A 100 14.67 2.86 4.66
C GLY A 100 15.57 3.91 5.30
N VAL A 101 15.64 3.97 6.64
CA VAL A 101 16.52 4.89 7.36
C VAL A 101 17.98 4.58 7.06
N LEU A 102 18.37 3.30 7.03
CA LEU A 102 19.73 2.90 6.67
C LEU A 102 20.07 3.32 5.23
N HIS A 103 19.17 3.07 4.28
CA HIS A 103 19.38 3.47 2.88
C HIS A 103 19.45 5.00 2.72
N MET A 104 18.64 5.73 3.47
CA MET A 104 18.65 7.20 3.50
C MET A 104 19.98 7.72 4.07
N ALA A 105 20.44 7.19 5.20
CA ALA A 105 21.69 7.58 5.84
C ALA A 105 22.89 7.32 4.93
N THR A 106 22.98 6.11 4.36
CA THR A 106 24.04 5.74 3.41
C THR A 106 24.03 6.66 2.19
N SER A 107 22.86 6.95 1.62
CA SER A 107 22.75 7.85 0.47
C SER A 107 23.21 9.27 0.78
N ARG A 108 22.83 9.82 1.95
CA ARG A 108 23.27 11.15 2.37
C ARG A 108 24.78 11.19 2.61
N ALA A 109 25.35 10.14 3.20
CA ALA A 109 26.80 10.05 3.42
C ALA A 109 27.59 10.01 2.10
N LEU A 110 27.07 9.34 1.06
CA LEU A 110 27.77 9.18 -0.22
C LEU A 110 27.55 10.32 -1.23
N ARG A 111 26.36 10.95 -1.20
CA ARG A 111 25.95 11.92 -2.24
C ARG A 111 25.49 13.27 -1.69
N GLY A 112 25.43 13.45 -0.38
CA GLY A 112 24.81 14.61 0.27
C GLY A 112 23.28 14.68 0.15
N LYS A 113 22.65 13.79 -0.63
CA LYS A 113 21.20 13.74 -0.85
C LYS A 113 20.72 12.28 -0.88
N SER A 114 19.49 12.05 -0.42
CA SER A 114 18.86 10.72 -0.37
C SER A 114 17.59 10.59 -1.20
N MET A 115 17.17 11.67 -1.87
CA MET A 115 15.96 11.63 -2.69
C MET A 115 16.09 10.51 -3.74
N PRO A 116 15.05 9.67 -3.92
CA PRO A 116 13.68 9.80 -3.39
C PRO A 116 13.38 9.01 -2.09
N VAL A 117 14.36 8.37 -1.47
CA VAL A 117 14.16 7.47 -0.32
C VAL A 117 13.51 8.19 0.87
N ASP A 118 13.75 9.50 1.03
CA ASP A 118 13.13 10.34 2.06
C ASP A 118 11.61 10.21 2.13
N ALA A 119 10.94 10.28 0.97
CA ALA A 119 9.47 10.21 0.92
C ALA A 119 8.96 8.84 1.40
N VAL A 120 9.68 7.77 1.10
CA VAL A 120 9.35 6.40 1.50
C VAL A 120 9.53 6.23 3.01
N VAL A 121 10.62 6.77 3.56
CA VAL A 121 10.88 6.74 5.01
C VAL A 121 9.81 7.50 5.78
N TYR A 122 9.48 8.72 5.35
CA TYR A 122 8.49 9.56 6.04
C TYR A 122 7.07 8.99 5.94
N THR A 123 6.65 8.47 4.79
CA THR A 123 5.34 7.81 4.64
C THR A 123 5.26 6.52 5.47
N THR A 124 6.33 5.75 5.53
CA THR A 124 6.40 4.54 6.37
C THR A 124 6.35 4.90 7.85
N ALA A 125 7.10 5.91 8.29
CA ALA A 125 7.10 6.40 9.66
C ALA A 125 5.71 6.90 10.09
N LEU A 126 5.06 7.72 9.24
CA LEU A 126 3.71 8.21 9.49
C LEU A 126 2.71 7.05 9.63
N THR A 127 2.77 6.08 8.71
CA THR A 127 1.90 4.90 8.74
C THR A 127 2.17 4.06 9.98
N LEU A 128 3.44 3.87 10.38
CA LEU A 128 3.80 3.16 11.59
C LEU A 128 3.23 3.85 12.82
N ILE A 129 3.41 5.16 12.97
CA ILE A 129 2.85 5.94 14.09
C ILE A 129 1.33 5.73 14.15
N PHE A 130 0.64 5.82 13.02
CA PHE A 130 -0.80 5.58 12.94
C PHE A 130 -1.17 4.16 13.39
N PHE A 131 -0.42 3.14 12.99
CA PHE A 131 -0.65 1.75 13.42
C PHE A 131 -0.32 1.51 14.90
N LEU A 132 0.69 2.19 15.45
CA LEU A 132 1.05 2.11 16.85
C LEU A 132 -0.04 2.71 17.75
N VAL A 133 -0.75 3.76 17.30
CA VAL A 133 -1.91 4.30 18.04
C VAL A 133 -2.99 3.23 18.25
N PHE A 134 -3.18 2.30 17.30
CA PHE A 134 -4.13 1.19 17.45
C PHE A 134 -3.67 0.09 18.43
N LEU A 135 -2.44 0.13 18.96
CA LEU A 135 -2.03 -0.73 20.08
C LEU A 135 -2.70 -0.36 21.40
N LEU A 136 -3.22 0.87 21.50
CA LEU A 136 -3.92 1.35 22.70
C LEU A 136 -5.17 0.49 22.94
N PRO A 137 -5.42 0.01 24.17
CA PRO A 137 -6.48 -0.96 24.46
C PRO A 137 -7.87 -0.49 24.03
N ARG A 138 -8.13 0.83 24.06
CA ARG A 138 -9.39 1.44 23.59
C ARG A 138 -9.61 1.32 22.07
N LEU A 139 -8.54 1.19 21.29
CA LEU A 139 -8.57 1.21 19.83
C LEU A 139 -8.27 -0.15 19.20
N ARG A 140 -7.93 -1.17 19.99
CA ARG A 140 -7.71 -2.55 19.50
C ARG A 140 -8.96 -3.13 18.83
N SER A 141 -10.14 -2.65 19.19
CA SER A 141 -11.42 -3.01 18.57
C SER A 141 -11.49 -2.68 17.07
N VAL A 142 -10.66 -1.76 16.56
CA VAL A 142 -10.54 -1.43 15.13
C VAL A 142 -10.15 -2.67 14.30
N PHE A 143 -9.29 -3.53 14.86
CA PHE A 143 -8.84 -4.76 14.21
C PHE A 143 -9.28 -6.04 14.94
N ALA A 144 -10.03 -5.91 16.04
CA ALA A 144 -10.62 -7.07 16.71
C ALA A 144 -11.69 -7.66 15.78
N GLY A 145 -11.41 -8.85 15.23
CA GLY A 145 -12.36 -9.62 14.45
C GLY A 145 -12.56 -11.00 15.07
N THR A 146 -13.80 -11.31 15.46
CA THR A 146 -14.28 -12.69 15.52
C THR A 146 -14.45 -13.21 14.09
N ARG A 147 -14.17 -14.49 13.87
CA ARG A 147 -13.93 -15.14 12.57
C ARG A 147 -15.12 -15.14 11.57
N GLN A 148 -16.22 -14.40 11.79
CA GLN A 148 -17.50 -14.73 11.15
C GLN A 148 -18.23 -13.63 10.38
N ASP A 149 -17.89 -12.33 10.44
CA ASP A 149 -18.68 -11.34 9.71
C ASP A 149 -18.07 -10.85 8.38
N THR A 150 -18.66 -11.40 7.31
CA THR A 150 -19.12 -10.73 6.08
C THR A 150 -18.11 -10.48 4.95
N THR A 151 -18.33 -11.23 3.87
CA THR A 151 -17.90 -10.99 2.48
C THR A 151 -18.27 -9.59 1.95
N HIS A 152 -19.21 -8.88 2.57
CA HIS A 152 -19.79 -7.66 2.02
C HIS A 152 -18.98 -6.37 2.23
N GLY A 153 -18.21 -6.26 3.32
CA GLY A 153 -17.45 -5.05 3.67
C GLY A 153 -15.98 -5.07 3.25
N SER A 154 -15.37 -6.24 3.10
CA SER A 154 -13.98 -6.41 2.65
C SER A 154 -13.77 -5.92 1.22
N ASP A 155 -14.73 -6.20 0.35
CA ASP A 155 -14.60 -5.98 -1.09
C ASP A 155 -14.63 -4.49 -1.44
N GLN A 156 -15.40 -3.69 -0.71
CA GLN A 156 -15.42 -2.22 -0.87
C GLN A 156 -14.10 -1.58 -0.43
N ILE A 157 -13.51 -2.04 0.67
CA ILE A 157 -12.23 -1.50 1.15
C ILE A 157 -11.11 -1.90 0.19
N ALA A 158 -11.13 -3.15 -0.31
CA ALA A 158 -10.20 -3.61 -1.34
C ALA A 158 -10.34 -2.79 -2.62
N ALA A 159 -11.57 -2.61 -3.11
CA ALA A 159 -11.88 -1.83 -4.30
C ALA A 159 -11.36 -0.39 -4.17
N PHE A 160 -11.67 0.27 -3.06
CA PHE A 160 -11.23 1.64 -2.80
C PHE A 160 -9.70 1.75 -2.71
N THR A 161 -9.04 0.83 -1.99
CA THR A 161 -7.58 0.83 -1.87
C THR A 161 -6.91 0.62 -3.23
N LEU A 162 -7.41 -0.32 -4.04
CA LEU A 162 -6.91 -0.57 -5.40
C LEU A 162 -7.14 0.62 -6.33
N TRP A 163 -8.31 1.25 -6.25
CA TRP A 163 -8.63 2.43 -7.06
C TRP A 163 -7.70 3.61 -6.73
N VAL A 164 -7.54 3.95 -5.45
CA VAL A 164 -6.66 5.05 -5.02
C VAL A 164 -5.20 4.74 -5.36
N THR A 165 -4.70 3.54 -5.05
CA THR A 165 -3.32 3.16 -5.38
C THR A 165 -3.08 3.09 -6.88
N GLY A 166 -4.07 2.66 -7.68
CA GLY A 166 -4.01 2.65 -9.13
C GLY A 166 -3.92 4.05 -9.75
N ILE A 167 -4.75 4.99 -9.30
CA ILE A 167 -4.66 6.40 -9.71
C ILE A 167 -3.30 6.98 -9.32
N PHE A 168 -2.83 6.67 -8.11
CA PHE A 168 -1.51 7.10 -7.67
C PHE A 168 -0.40 6.56 -8.59
N THR A 169 -0.41 5.26 -8.91
CA THR A 169 0.52 4.63 -9.86
C THR A 169 0.49 5.31 -11.24
N LEU A 170 -0.70 5.64 -11.75
CA LEU A 170 -0.87 6.33 -13.04
C LEU A 170 -0.38 7.78 -13.04
N THR A 171 -0.32 8.41 -11.87
CA THR A 171 0.12 9.81 -11.72
C THR A 171 1.53 9.93 -11.14
N LEU A 172 2.22 8.82 -10.82
CA LEU A 172 3.58 8.81 -10.28
C LEU A 172 4.58 9.75 -10.99
N PRO A 173 4.63 9.84 -12.33
CA PRO A 173 5.61 10.70 -13.00
C PRO A 173 5.41 12.18 -12.68
N PHE A 174 4.19 12.61 -12.37
CA PHE A 174 3.89 13.97 -11.96
C PHE A 174 4.38 14.22 -10.53
N TRP A 175 4.05 13.34 -9.59
CA TRP A 175 4.45 13.46 -8.18
C TRP A 175 5.97 13.38 -7.98
N MET A 176 6.65 12.57 -8.78
CA MET A 176 8.07 12.28 -8.62
C MET A 176 8.96 13.11 -9.57
N ALA A 177 8.37 13.92 -10.46
CA ALA A 177 9.11 14.72 -11.46
C ALA A 177 10.21 15.57 -10.83
N ALA A 178 9.91 16.27 -9.74
CA ALA A 178 10.84 17.19 -9.08
C ALA A 178 12.13 16.53 -8.59
N THR A 179 12.09 15.22 -8.30
CA THR A 179 13.24 14.47 -7.76
C THR A 179 13.87 13.51 -8.77
N HIS A 180 13.22 13.28 -9.91
CA HIS A 180 13.65 12.32 -10.94
C HIS A 180 13.86 12.96 -12.32
N THR A 181 13.90 14.29 -12.41
CA THR A 181 14.23 14.97 -13.68
C THR A 181 15.71 15.31 -13.71
N TRP A 182 16.44 14.70 -14.65
CA TRP A 182 17.87 14.96 -14.88
C TRP A 182 18.10 15.23 -16.37
N ASN A 183 18.88 16.26 -16.69
CA ASN A 183 19.17 16.67 -18.07
C ASN A 183 17.89 16.87 -18.93
N GLY A 184 16.81 17.39 -18.34
CA GLY A 184 15.53 17.60 -19.02
C GLY A 184 14.68 16.34 -19.21
N VAL A 185 15.14 15.16 -18.77
CA VAL A 185 14.42 13.88 -18.89
C VAL A 185 13.83 13.48 -17.53
N ASN A 186 12.53 13.20 -17.50
CA ASN A 186 11.83 12.71 -16.31
C ASN A 186 11.95 11.18 -16.19
N TRP A 187 12.87 10.72 -15.36
CA TRP A 187 13.11 9.30 -15.10
C TRP A 187 12.05 8.63 -14.24
N ALA A 188 11.11 9.38 -13.62
CA ALA A 188 9.93 8.77 -13.03
C ALA A 188 8.99 8.14 -14.07
N ALA A 189 9.18 8.47 -15.36
CA ALA A 189 8.50 7.85 -16.48
C ALA A 189 9.33 6.75 -17.18
N ALA A 190 10.45 6.29 -16.60
CA ALA A 190 11.37 5.33 -17.23
C ALA A 190 10.73 3.97 -17.58
N PHE A 191 9.69 3.55 -16.85
CA PHE A 191 8.97 2.30 -17.07
C PHE A 191 7.49 2.55 -17.42
N PRO A 192 7.19 3.20 -18.56
CA PRO A 192 5.84 3.69 -18.85
C PRO A 192 4.86 2.53 -19.02
N VAL A 193 5.25 1.45 -19.72
CA VAL A 193 4.40 0.29 -19.96
C VAL A 193 4.05 -0.42 -18.65
N LEU A 194 5.05 -0.81 -17.84
CA LEU A 194 4.82 -1.51 -16.58
C LEU A 194 3.93 -0.68 -15.64
N ARG A 195 4.20 0.62 -15.54
CA ARG A 195 3.41 1.55 -14.72
C ARG A 195 1.97 1.67 -15.20
N ILE A 196 1.74 1.83 -16.50
CA ILE A 196 0.39 1.93 -17.07
C ILE A 196 -0.38 0.63 -16.85
N LEU A 197 0.24 -0.52 -17.15
CA LEU A 197 -0.41 -1.83 -16.94
C LEU A 197 -0.75 -2.08 -15.47
N ALA A 198 0.19 -1.76 -14.56
CA ALA A 198 -0.06 -1.89 -13.12
C ALA A 198 -1.19 -0.95 -12.66
N GLY A 199 -1.14 0.33 -13.05
CA GLY A 199 -2.12 1.32 -12.66
C GLY A 199 -3.53 1.04 -13.22
N VAL A 200 -3.63 0.74 -14.52
CA VAL A 200 -4.89 0.34 -15.16
C VAL A 200 -5.41 -0.97 -14.57
N GLY A 201 -4.53 -1.95 -14.31
CA GLY A 201 -4.90 -3.21 -13.67
C GLY A 201 -5.46 -3.00 -12.26
N GLN A 202 -4.85 -2.13 -11.47
CA GLN A 202 -5.32 -1.74 -10.13
C GLN A 202 -6.69 -1.04 -10.19
N VAL A 203 -6.83 -0.02 -11.05
CA VAL A 203 -8.11 0.70 -11.22
C VAL A 203 -9.20 -0.23 -11.72
N GLY A 204 -8.92 -1.02 -12.77
CA GLY A 204 -9.86 -1.96 -13.37
C GLY A 204 -10.31 -3.03 -12.38
N LEU A 205 -9.40 -3.62 -11.61
CA LEU A 205 -9.74 -4.56 -10.55
C LEU A 205 -10.57 -3.89 -9.44
N GLY A 206 -10.23 -2.65 -9.08
CA GLY A 206 -11.01 -1.87 -8.11
C GLY A 206 -12.45 -1.63 -8.57
N VAL A 207 -12.63 -1.19 -9.83
CA VAL A 207 -13.95 -1.00 -10.45
C VAL A 207 -14.70 -2.32 -10.55
N TYR A 208 -14.04 -3.41 -10.98
CA TYR A 208 -14.65 -4.73 -11.05
C TYR A 208 -15.19 -5.20 -9.70
N LEU A 209 -14.42 -5.07 -8.62
CA LEU A 209 -14.86 -5.43 -7.27
C LEU A 209 -16.05 -4.58 -6.80
N PHE A 210 -16.10 -3.31 -7.21
CA PHE A 210 -17.22 -2.41 -6.91
C PHE A 210 -18.50 -2.79 -7.68
N VAL A 211 -18.38 -3.07 -8.98
CA VAL A 211 -19.49 -3.40 -9.89
C VAL A 211 -20.03 -4.82 -9.63
N ARG A 212 -19.16 -5.80 -9.40
CA ARG A 212 -19.55 -7.17 -9.03
C ARG A 212 -20.52 -7.15 -7.85
N LYS A 213 -20.28 -6.27 -6.87
CA LYS A 213 -21.18 -6.11 -5.72
C LYS A 213 -22.55 -5.52 -6.12
N TRP A 214 -22.56 -4.52 -7.00
CA TRP A 214 -23.80 -3.88 -7.50
C TRP A 214 -24.69 -4.88 -8.26
N HIS A 215 -24.13 -5.72 -9.13
CA HIS A 215 -24.90 -6.72 -9.86
C HIS A 215 -25.56 -7.77 -8.95
N PHE A 216 -24.92 -8.18 -7.84
CA PHE A 216 -25.51 -9.13 -6.89
C PHE A 216 -26.69 -8.55 -6.09
N HIS A 217 -26.79 -7.23 -5.92
CA HIS A 217 -27.94 -6.60 -5.25
C HIS A 217 -29.16 -6.41 -6.17
N ILE A 218 -28.97 -6.37 -7.50
CA ILE A 218 -30.06 -6.16 -8.47
C ILE A 218 -30.79 -7.47 -8.80
N HIS A 219 -30.15 -8.63 -8.62
CA HIS A 219 -30.71 -9.95 -8.98
C HIS A 219 -31.32 -10.75 -7.81
N LEU A 220 -31.37 -10.20 -6.59
CA LEU A 220 -32.16 -10.78 -5.51
C LEU A 220 -33.47 -9.99 -5.41
N PRO A 221 -34.58 -10.47 -6.00
CA PRO A 221 -35.88 -9.89 -5.72
C PRO A 221 -36.14 -10.06 -4.23
N LEU A 222 -36.54 -8.96 -3.58
CA LEU A 222 -37.22 -8.97 -2.30
C LEU A 222 -38.44 -9.88 -2.46
N THR A 223 -38.32 -11.17 -2.15
CA THR A 223 -39.50 -11.96 -1.87
C THR A 223 -40.08 -11.37 -0.58
N PRO A 224 -41.28 -10.77 -0.62
CA PRO A 224 -41.92 -10.36 0.61
C PRO A 224 -42.08 -11.62 1.48
N PRO A 225 -41.95 -11.51 2.82
CA PRO A 225 -42.31 -12.61 3.68
C PRO A 225 -43.77 -12.95 3.40
N HIS A 226 -44.02 -14.11 2.78
CA HIS A 226 -45.36 -14.65 2.67
C HIS A 226 -45.92 -14.74 4.09
N SER A 227 -46.92 -13.92 4.37
CA SER A 227 -47.79 -14.06 5.51
C SER A 227 -48.39 -15.46 5.47
N GLU A 228 -47.93 -16.36 6.34
CA GLU A 228 -48.71 -17.55 6.67
C GLU A 228 -50.04 -17.10 7.27
N PRO A 229 -51.19 -17.50 6.70
CA PRO A 229 -52.44 -17.38 7.41
C PRO A 229 -52.45 -18.44 8.51
N LEU A 230 -52.30 -18.00 9.76
CA LEU A 230 -52.61 -18.80 10.94
C LEU A 230 -54.10 -19.16 10.90
N LEU A 231 -54.40 -20.35 10.36
CA LEU A 231 -55.71 -20.97 10.42
C LEU A 231 -55.63 -22.28 11.22
N ARG A 232 -56.33 -22.25 12.36
CA ARG A 232 -56.93 -23.37 13.12
C ARG A 232 -55.92 -24.27 13.87
N ARG A 233 -56.13 -24.65 15.14
CA ARG A 233 -57.32 -24.77 15.99
C ARG A 233 -57.01 -24.35 17.42
#